data_AF-A0AAJ5UHU6-F1
#
_entry.id   AF-A0AAJ5UHU6-F1
#
_cell.length_a   1.000
_cell.length_b   1.000
_cell.length_c   1.000
_cell.angle_alpha   90.00
_cell.angle_beta   90.00
_cell.angle_gamma   90.00
#
_symmetry.space_group_name_H-M   'P 1'
#
loop_
_entity.id
_entity.type
_entity.pdbx_description
1 polymer ?
#
loop_
_entity_poly.entity_id
_entity_poly.type
_entity_poly.pdbx_seq_one_letter_code
_entity_poly.pdbx_strand_id
1 'polypeptide(L)'
;MSRLLLIILLACTVASAIGVVYMRHLHRKLFVELSHAERVRDDLNIEFGRLQLEQATWAEANRVDQVARERLGMRFPESKEIVVVRP
;
A
#
# COMPACT_ATOMS: atom_id res chain seq x y z
N MET A 1 -22.00 -58.18 -0.68
CA MET A 1 -22.30 -56.73 -0.79
C MET A 1 -21.70 -55.91 0.35
N SER A 2 -21.92 -56.25 1.62
CA SER A 2 -21.39 -55.49 2.78
C SER A 2 -19.86 -55.30 2.78
N ARG A 3 -19.09 -56.35 2.46
CA ARG A 3 -17.61 -56.27 2.41
C ARG A 3 -17.08 -55.28 1.36
N LEU A 4 -17.74 -55.21 0.19
CA LEU A 4 -17.39 -54.24 -0.86
C LEU A 4 -17.65 -52.81 -0.41
N LEU A 5 -18.79 -52.55 0.24
CA LEU A 5 -19.12 -51.24 0.80
C LEU A 5 -18.10 -50.80 1.86
N LEU A 6 -17.64 -51.70 2.72
CA LEU A 6 -16.62 -51.40 3.72
C LEU A 6 -15.27 -51.05 3.09
N ILE A 7 -14.86 -51.76 2.03
CA ILE A 7 -13.61 -51.45 1.30
C ILE A 7 -13.70 -50.07 0.63
N ILE A 8 -14.84 -49.77 0.00
CA ILE A 8 -15.06 -48.46 -0.63
C ILE A 8 -15.03 -47.35 0.43
N LEU A 9 -15.69 -47.55 1.57
CA LEU A 9 -15.69 -46.58 2.66
C LEU A 9 -14.27 -46.34 3.18
N LEU A 10 -13.48 -47.41 3.38
CA LEU A 10 -12.09 -47.31 3.79
C LEU A 10 -11.23 -46.55 2.76
N ALA A 11 -11.43 -46.84 1.46
CA ALA A 11 -10.72 -46.12 0.41
C ALA A 11 -11.07 -44.62 0.41
N CYS A 12 -12.35 -44.27 0.57
CA CYS A 12 -12.80 -42.88 0.65
C CYS A 12 -12.23 -42.17 1.89
N THR A 13 -12.17 -42.81 3.05
CA THR A 13 -11.62 -42.19 4.26
C THR A 13 -10.11 -41.96 4.15
N VAL A 14 -9.37 -42.92 3.58
CA VAL A 14 -7.93 -42.76 3.32
C VAL A 14 -7.68 -41.65 2.30
N ALA A 15 -8.44 -41.62 1.20
CA ALA A 15 -8.34 -40.58 0.20
C ALA A 15 -8.64 -39.18 0.80
N SER A 16 -9.65 -39.07 1.65
CA SER A 16 -9.98 -37.84 2.37
C SER A 16 -8.83 -37.40 3.29
N ALA A 17 -8.26 -38.33 4.07
CA ALA A 17 -7.16 -38.03 4.98
C ALA A 17 -5.93 -37.48 4.22
N ILE A 18 -5.58 -38.12 3.09
CA ILE A 18 -4.49 -37.64 2.20
C ILE A 18 -4.83 -36.26 1.63
N GLY A 19 -6.07 -36.07 1.18
CA GLY A 19 -6.56 -34.79 0.67
C GLY A 19 -6.41 -33.66 1.69
N VAL A 20 -6.77 -33.89 2.96
CA VAL A 20 -6.63 -32.89 4.02
C VAL A 20 -5.17 -32.50 4.23
N VAL A 21 -4.26 -33.46 4.28
CA VAL A 21 -2.81 -33.20 4.45
C VAL A 21 -2.27 -32.41 3.26
N TYR A 22 -2.65 -32.80 2.04
CA TYR A 22 -2.26 -32.11 0.82
C TYR A 22 -2.75 -30.65 0.81
N MET A 23 -4.03 -30.43 1.11
CA MET A 23 -4.60 -29.08 1.18
C MET A 23 -3.94 -28.22 2.26
N ARG A 24 -3.59 -28.81 3.41
CA ARG A 24 -2.87 -28.09 4.47
C ARG A 24 -1.47 -27.66 4.03
N HIS A 25 -0.77 -28.51 3.29
CA HIS A 25 0.55 -28.19 2.73
C HIS A 25 0.47 -27.09 1.67
N LEU A 26 -0.50 -27.21 0.74
CA LEU A 26 -0.72 -26.22 -0.30
C LEU A 26 -1.10 -24.86 0.29
N HIS A 27 -2.02 -24.85 1.27
CA HIS A 27 -2.38 -23.64 2.00
C HIS A 27 -1.16 -22.98 2.64
N ARG A 28 -0.25 -23.75 3.26
CA ARG A 28 0.96 -23.18 3.87
C ARG A 28 1.85 -22.51 2.83
N LYS A 29 2.03 -23.11 1.65
CA LYS A 29 2.82 -22.52 0.57
C LYS A 29 2.21 -21.21 0.07
N LEU A 30 0.93 -21.24 -0.29
CA LEU A 30 0.21 -20.07 -0.80
C LEU A 30 0.15 -18.94 0.24
N PHE A 31 -0.01 -19.28 1.52
CA PHE A 31 0.00 -18.30 2.60
C PHE A 31 1.35 -17.59 2.71
N VAL A 32 2.47 -18.32 2.59
CA VAL A 32 3.81 -17.71 2.61
C VAL A 32 4.00 -16.76 1.43
N GLU A 33 3.57 -17.17 0.24
CA GLU A 33 3.65 -16.33 -0.97
C GLU A 33 2.80 -15.06 -0.83
N LEU A 34 1.56 -15.19 -0.35
CA LEU A 34 0.68 -14.06 -0.08
C LEU A 34 1.30 -13.11 0.95
N SER A 35 1.76 -13.64 2.08
CA SER A 35 2.41 -12.85 3.13
C SER A 35 3.67 -12.14 2.65
N HIS A 36 4.38 -12.68 1.66
CA HIS A 36 5.53 -12.01 1.05
C HIS A 36 5.06 -10.82 0.19
N ALA A 37 4.08 -11.04 -0.69
CA ALA A 37 3.52 -9.99 -1.53
C ALA A 37 2.92 -8.84 -0.71
N GLU A 38 2.22 -9.15 0.38
CA GLU A 38 1.67 -8.15 1.30
C GLU A 38 2.75 -7.29 1.96
N ARG A 39 3.86 -7.90 2.42
CA ARG A 39 5.00 -7.14 2.97
C ARG A 39 5.59 -6.18 1.96
N VAL A 40 5.82 -6.63 0.73
CA VAL A 40 6.35 -5.78 -0.35
C VAL A 40 5.42 -4.60 -0.62
N ARG A 41 4.10 -4.85 -0.68
CA ARG A 41 3.11 -3.78 -0.85
C ARG A 41 3.15 -2.79 0.32
N ASP A 42 3.23 -3.28 1.54
CA ASP A 42 3.21 -2.43 2.73
C ASP A 42 4.49 -1.57 2.82
N ASP A 43 5.66 -2.13 2.47
CA ASP A 43 6.93 -1.39 2.36
C ASP A 43 6.84 -0.28 1.31
N LEU A 44 6.28 -0.58 0.13
CA LEU A 44 6.05 0.41 -0.93
C LEU A 44 5.09 1.52 -0.48
N ASN A 45 4.04 1.18 0.27
CA ASN A 45 3.09 2.17 0.81
C ASN A 45 3.76 3.10 1.84
N ILE A 46 4.66 2.56 2.68
CA ILE A 46 5.44 3.37 3.62
C ILE A 46 6.33 4.35 2.86
N GLU A 47 7.04 3.87 1.83
CA GLU A 47 7.92 4.72 1.02
C GLU A 47 7.12 5.79 0.26
N PHE A 48 5.99 5.42 -0.32
CA PHE A 48 5.08 6.38 -0.95
C PHE A 48 4.56 7.42 0.03
N GLY A 49 4.26 7.04 1.28
CA GLY A 49 3.90 7.96 2.34
C GLY A 49 5.02 8.96 2.66
N ARG A 50 6.28 8.49 2.73
CA ARG A 50 7.45 9.37 2.93
C ARG A 50 7.63 10.35 1.79
N LEU A 51 7.53 9.87 0.54
CA LEU A 51 7.65 10.72 -0.65
C LEU A 51 6.56 11.80 -0.70
N GLN A 52 5.33 11.48 -0.27
CA GLN A 52 4.26 12.48 -0.18
C GLN A 52 4.56 13.56 0.87
N LEU A 53 5.12 13.19 2.01
CA LEU A 53 5.55 14.16 3.03
C LEU A 53 6.67 15.04 2.51
N GLU A 54 7.67 14.45 1.84
CA GLU A 54 8.72 15.22 1.16
C GLU A 54 8.11 16.18 0.14
N GLN A 55 7.21 15.73 -0.73
CA GLN A 55 6.56 16.60 -1.71
C GLN A 55 5.77 17.74 -1.05
N ALA A 56 5.06 17.47 0.04
CA ALA A 56 4.33 18.48 0.80
C ALA A 56 5.26 19.56 1.36
N THR A 57 6.44 19.18 1.88
CA THR A 57 7.47 20.14 2.32
C THR A 57 8.01 20.97 1.16
N TRP A 58 8.16 20.40 -0.03
CA TRP A 58 8.63 21.14 -1.21
C TRP A 58 7.56 22.08 -1.79
N ALA A 59 6.28 21.79 -1.54
CA ALA A 59 5.13 22.61 -1.89
C ALA A 59 4.77 23.64 -0.81
N GLU A 60 5.47 23.68 0.33
CA GLU A 60 5.23 24.70 1.34
C GLU A 60 5.44 26.10 0.74
N ALA A 61 4.47 26.99 1.01
CA ALA A 61 4.45 28.37 0.56
C ALA A 61 5.75 29.14 0.90
N ASN A 62 6.50 28.68 1.89
CA ASN A 62 7.80 29.21 2.29
C ASN A 62 8.83 29.14 1.14
N ARG A 63 8.87 28.04 0.40
CA ARG A 63 9.77 27.89 -0.75
C ARG A 63 9.32 28.73 -1.94
N VAL A 64 8.01 28.89 -2.13
CA VAL A 64 7.45 29.79 -3.14
C VAL A 64 7.80 31.25 -2.81
N ASP A 65 7.63 31.68 -1.56
CA ASP A 65 8.00 33.04 -1.09
C ASP A 65 9.52 33.28 -1.22
N GLN A 66 10.33 32.28 -0.88
CA GLN A 66 11.78 32.38 -1.00
C GLN A 66 12.23 32.51 -2.47
N VAL A 67 11.68 31.70 -3.38
CA VAL A 67 11.96 31.82 -4.82
C VAL A 67 11.45 33.15 -5.37
N ALA A 68 10.26 33.61 -4.94
CA ALA A 68 9.71 34.90 -5.34
C ALA A 68 10.62 36.06 -4.92
N ARG A 69 11.16 36.05 -3.70
CA ARG A 69 12.08 37.08 -3.21
C ARG A 69 13.46 36.99 -3.85
N GLU A 70 14.06 35.80 -3.86
CA GLU A 70 15.47 35.62 -4.23
C GLU A 70 15.69 35.56 -5.75
N ARG A 71 14.79 34.93 -6.52
CA ARG A 71 14.94 34.78 -7.98
C ARG A 71 14.14 35.78 -8.79
N LEU A 72 12.94 36.14 -8.32
CA LEU A 72 12.06 37.08 -9.03
C LEU A 72 12.17 38.50 -8.47
N GLY A 73 12.92 38.72 -7.38
CA GLY A 73 13.09 40.04 -6.76
C GLY A 73 11.80 40.61 -6.18
N MET A 74 10.78 39.78 -5.95
CA MET A 74 9.49 40.22 -5.43
C MET A 74 9.66 40.68 -3.99
N ARG A 75 9.09 41.84 -3.67
CA ARG A 75 9.04 42.42 -2.33
C ARG A 75 7.60 42.64 -1.91
N PHE A 76 7.35 42.66 -0.61
CA PHE A 76 6.04 43.09 -0.12
C PHE A 76 5.80 44.55 -0.54
N PRO A 77 4.64 44.87 -1.11
CA PRO A 77 4.31 46.23 -1.49
C PRO A 77 4.19 47.11 -0.24
N GLU A 78 4.71 48.33 -0.33
CA GLU A 78 4.53 49.33 0.72
C GLU A 78 3.08 49.82 0.75
N SER A 79 2.62 50.36 1.89
CA SER A 79 1.23 50.82 2.05
C SER A 79 0.78 51.83 0.99
N LYS A 80 1.73 52.53 0.36
CA LYS A 80 1.49 53.52 -0.70
C LYS A 80 1.25 52.90 -2.08
N GLU A 81 1.64 51.64 -2.27
CA GLU A 81 1.54 50.88 -3.53
C GLU A 81 0.24 50.04 -3.58
N ILE A 82 -0.53 49.99 -2.49
CA ILE A 82 -1.76 49.19 -2.38
C ILE A 82 -2.97 50.04 -2.77
N VAL A 83 -3.67 49.65 -3.84
CA VAL A 83 -4.93 50.29 -4.29
C VAL A 83 -6.10 49.34 -4.11
N VAL A 84 -7.10 49.75 -3.34
CA VAL A 84 -8.33 48.97 -3.14
C VAL A 84 -9.31 49.30 -4.26
N VAL A 85 -9.53 48.34 -5.16
CA VAL A 85 -10.54 48.44 -6.21
C VAL A 85 -11.88 48.01 -5.61
N ARG A 86 -12.87 48.93 -5.59
CA ARG A 86 -14.25 48.59 -5.23
C ARG A 86 -14.97 48.07 -6.49
N PRO A 87 -15.81 47.02 -6.37
CA PRO A 87 -16.56 46.46 -7.50
C PRO A 87 -17.57 47.45 -8.08
#